data_AF-A0A8J5IB36-F1
#
_entry.id   AF-A0A8J5IB36-F1
#
_cell.length_a   1.000
_cell.length_b   1.000
_cell.length_c   1.000
_cell.angle_alpha   90.00
_cell.angle_beta   90.00
_cell.angle_gamma   90.00
#
_symmetry.space_group_name_H-M   'P 1'
#
loop_
_entity.id
_entity.type
_entity.pdbx_description
1 polymer ?
#
loop_
_entity_poly.entity_id
_entity_poly.type
_entity_poly.pdbx_seq_one_letter_code
_entity_poly.pdbx_strand_id
1 'polypeptide(L)'
;MFPAARILVCHFHVIKWLRSAVRNDKRYGTYATEVLKQLDFCVTNMVYSKSEVELLQHADEIKVLACRGGRGELWTYFEENWMD
;
A
#
# COMPACT_ATOMS: atom_id res chain seq x y z
N MET A 1 -18.37 23.68 7.76
CA MET A 1 -17.04 23.24 7.29
C MET A 1 -16.08 23.39 8.46
N PHE A 2 -15.35 22.34 8.87
CA PHE A 2 -14.50 22.34 10.07
C PHE A 2 -13.03 22.58 9.68
N PRO A 3 -12.52 23.83 9.74
CA PRO A 3 -11.22 24.18 9.16
C PRO A 3 -10.03 23.61 9.96
N ALA A 4 -10.26 23.26 11.23
CA ALA A 4 -9.26 22.71 12.14
C ALA A 4 -9.33 21.17 12.25
N ALA A 5 -10.30 20.53 11.59
CA ALA A 5 -10.43 19.07 11.63
C ALA A 5 -9.43 18.46 10.63
N ARG A 6 -8.52 17.62 11.13
CA ARG A 6 -7.73 16.72 10.29
C ARG A 6 -8.51 15.43 10.12
N ILE A 7 -8.74 15.03 8.88
CA ILE A 7 -9.29 13.70 8.59
C ILE A 7 -8.15 12.70 8.83
N LEU A 8 -8.18 12.02 9.97
CA LEU A 8 -7.34 10.86 10.20
C LEU A 8 -7.95 9.69 9.43
N VAL A 9 -7.43 9.42 8.24
CA VAL A 9 -7.77 8.17 7.58
C VAL A 9 -7.11 7.05 8.37
N CYS A 10 -7.93 6.13 8.87
CA CYS A 10 -7.42 5.01 9.64
C CYS A 10 -6.44 4.21 8.78
N HIS A 11 -5.23 3.97 9.28
CA HIS A 11 -4.24 3.10 8.65
C HIS A 11 -4.84 1.75 8.23
N PHE A 12 -5.78 1.20 9.02
CA PHE A 12 -6.49 -0.02 8.67
C PHE A 12 -7.32 0.10 7.37
N HIS A 13 -7.99 1.23 7.14
CA HIS A 13 -8.74 1.46 5.90
C HIS A 13 -7.82 1.57 4.68
N VAL A 14 -6.70 2.27 4.84
CA VAL A 14 -5.67 2.38 3.80
C VAL A 14 -5.12 1.01 3.44
N ILE A 15 -4.71 0.21 4.42
CA ILE A 15 -4.11 -1.11 4.19
C ILE A 15 -5.15 -2.09 3.63
N LYS A 16 -6.41 -2.03 4.11
CA LYS A 16 -7.52 -2.81 3.54
C LYS A 16 -7.79 -2.44 2.08
N TRP A 17 -7.75 -1.14 1.75
CA TRP A 17 -7.85 -0.69 0.37
C TRP A 17 -6.69 -1.22 -0.46
N LEU A 18 -5.44 -1.08 0.02
CA LEU A 18 -4.24 -1.53 -0.69
C LEU A 18 -4.31 -3.02 -1.01
N ARG A 19 -4.75 -3.86 -0.05
CA ARG A 19 -5.00 -5.30 -0.26
C ARG A 19 -5.99 -5.58 -1.39
N SER A 20 -7.04 -4.77 -1.50
CA SER A 20 -8.02 -4.90 -2.58
C SER A 20 -7.45 -4.38 -3.89
N ALA A 21 -6.71 -3.28 -3.87
CA ALA A 21 -6.13 -2.64 -5.05
C ALA A 21 -5.15 -3.58 -5.77
N VAL A 22 -4.22 -4.20 -5.04
CA VAL A 22 -3.22 -5.12 -5.62
C VAL A 22 -3.85 -6.35 -6.31
N ARG A 23 -5.04 -6.79 -5.86
CA ARG A 23 -5.70 -8.01 -6.34
C ARG A 23 -6.79 -7.75 -7.38
N ASN A 24 -7.60 -6.73 -7.17
CA ASN A 24 -8.87 -6.56 -7.86
C ASN A 24 -8.89 -5.31 -8.76
N ASP A 25 -8.04 -4.33 -8.51
CA ASP A 25 -8.04 -3.08 -9.26
C ASP A 25 -7.16 -3.18 -10.49
N LYS A 26 -7.80 -3.43 -11.65
CA LYS A 26 -7.11 -3.54 -12.93
C LYS A 26 -6.55 -2.20 -13.43
N ARG A 27 -6.90 -1.07 -12.79
CA ARG A 27 -6.39 0.26 -13.14
C ARG A 27 -4.87 0.30 -13.10
N TYR A 28 -4.26 -0.41 -12.16
CA TYR A 28 -2.80 -0.41 -11.97
C TYR A 28 -2.10 -1.61 -12.61
N GLY A 29 -2.80 -2.30 -13.52
CA GLY A 29 -2.36 -3.55 -14.12
C GLY A 29 -2.50 -4.75 -13.17
N THR A 30 -2.11 -5.93 -13.65
CA THR A 30 -2.21 -7.19 -12.89
C THR A 30 -0.82 -7.72 -12.53
N TYR A 31 -0.67 -8.23 -11.31
CA TYR A 31 0.56 -8.88 -10.87
C TYR A 31 0.52 -10.40 -11.11
N ALA A 32 1.69 -10.99 -11.39
CA ALA A 32 1.83 -12.44 -11.41
C ALA A 32 1.56 -13.02 -10.01
N THR A 33 1.04 -14.25 -9.95
CA THR A 33 0.63 -14.91 -8.69
C THR A 33 1.70 -14.86 -7.60
N GLU A 34 2.97 -15.07 -7.95
CA GLU A 34 4.05 -15.04 -6.94
C GLU A 34 4.36 -13.64 -6.42
N VAL A 35 4.21 -12.62 -7.25
CA VAL A 35 4.31 -11.23 -6.81
C VAL A 35 3.12 -10.85 -5.94
N LEU A 36 1.91 -11.33 -6.26
CA LEU A 36 0.71 -11.12 -5.44
C LEU A 36 0.89 -11.71 -4.04
N LYS A 37 1.39 -12.94 -3.90
CA LYS A 37 1.64 -13.55 -2.59
C LYS A 37 2.64 -12.72 -1.76
N GLN A 38 3.68 -12.19 -2.40
CA GLN A 38 4.66 -11.32 -1.74
C GLN A 38 4.01 -9.99 -1.30
N LEU A 39 3.23 -9.35 -2.18
CA LEU A 39 2.48 -8.14 -1.84
C LEU A 39 1.51 -8.37 -0.69
N ASP A 40 0.75 -9.47 -0.68
CA ASP A 40 -0.16 -9.82 0.40
C ASP A 40 0.56 -10.02 1.74
N PHE A 41 1.75 -10.61 1.70
CA PHE A 41 2.59 -10.78 2.88
C PHE A 41 3.03 -9.43 3.45
N CYS A 42 3.56 -8.53 2.61
CA CYS A 42 3.97 -7.20 3.04
C CYS A 42 2.78 -6.39 3.58
N VAL A 43 1.64 -6.39 2.87
CA VAL A 43 0.40 -5.75 3.31
C VAL A 43 -0.08 -6.28 4.66
N THR A 44 -0.01 -7.60 4.87
CA THR A 44 -0.37 -8.22 6.15
C THR A 44 0.57 -7.75 7.26
N ASN A 45 1.88 -7.71 7.01
CA ASN A 45 2.84 -7.26 8.02
C ASN A 45 2.71 -5.76 8.34
N MET A 46 2.32 -4.92 7.38
CA MET A 46 1.97 -3.52 7.65
C MET A 46 0.80 -3.39 8.63
N VAL A 47 -0.22 -4.26 8.54
CA VAL A 47 -1.36 -4.26 9.50
C VAL A 47 -0.88 -4.56 10.93
N TYR A 48 0.09 -5.46 11.07
CA TYR A 48 0.57 -5.94 12.36
C TYR A 48 1.86 -5.28 12.84
N SER A 49 2.35 -4.28 12.10
CA SER A 49 3.55 -3.52 12.47
C SER A 49 3.34 -2.83 13.81
N LYS A 50 4.33 -2.95 14.69
CA LYS A 50 4.30 -2.38 16.05
C LYS A 50 5.00 -1.04 16.15
N SER A 51 5.71 -0.65 15.09
CA SER A 51 6.38 0.63 14.98
C SER A 51 6.24 1.19 13.57
N GLU A 52 6.40 2.51 13.46
CA GLU A 52 6.47 3.19 12.16
C GLU A 52 7.64 2.67 11.31
N VAL A 53 8.77 2.36 11.94
CA VAL A 53 9.95 1.80 11.25
C VAL A 53 9.63 0.46 10.57
N GLU A 54 8.95 -0.46 11.28
CA GLU A 54 8.50 -1.74 10.71
C GLU A 54 7.51 -1.52 9.55
N LEU A 55 6.57 -0.58 9.72
CA LEU A 55 5.60 -0.25 8.70
C LEU A 55 6.28 0.29 7.42
N LEU A 56 7.22 1.22 7.57
CA LEU A 56 7.97 1.81 6.47
C LEU A 56 8.84 0.77 5.76
N GLN A 57 9.45 -0.15 6.50
CA GLN A 57 10.24 -1.24 5.91
C GLN A 57 9.37 -2.13 5.00
N HIS A 58 8.16 -2.49 5.43
CA HIS A 58 7.24 -3.25 4.59
C HIS A 58 6.65 -2.42 3.45
N ALA A 59 6.49 -1.10 3.62
CA ALA A 59 6.09 -0.20 2.54
C ALA A 59 7.16 -0.16 1.43
N ASP A 60 8.45 -0.09 1.78
CA ASP A 60 9.56 -0.15 0.82
C ASP A 60 9.60 -1.49 0.07
N GLU A 61 9.30 -2.61 0.75
CA GLU A 61 9.14 -3.92 0.07
C GLU A 61 8.00 -3.88 -0.96
N ILE A 62 6.86 -3.26 -0.61
CA ILE A 62 5.75 -3.05 -1.56
C ILE A 62 6.19 -2.19 -2.73
N LYS A 63 6.92 -1.09 -2.49
CA LYS A 63 7.47 -0.22 -3.56
C LYS A 63 8.28 -1.03 -4.57
N VAL A 64 9.22 -1.85 -4.08
CA VAL A 64 10.05 -2.69 -4.95
C VAL A 64 9.20 -3.66 -5.75
N LEU A 65 8.22 -4.32 -5.13
CA LEU A 65 7.37 -5.33 -5.78
C LEU A 65 6.38 -4.72 -6.78
N ALA A 66 5.72 -3.63 -6.39
CA ALA A 66 4.73 -2.93 -7.20
C ALA A 66 5.37 -2.31 -8.45
N CYS A 67 6.54 -1.70 -8.29
CA CYS A 67 7.28 -1.01 -9.36
C CYS A 67 8.03 -1.95 -10.32
N ARG A 68 8.11 -3.26 -10.05
CA ARG A 68 8.76 -4.23 -10.94
C ARG A 68 8.15 -4.19 -12.35
N GLY A 69 9.04 -4.12 -13.34
CA GLY A 69 8.66 -4.05 -14.76
C GLY A 69 8.19 -2.66 -15.20
N GLY A 70 8.58 -1.59 -14.49
CA GLY A 70 8.26 -0.20 -14.85
C GLY A 70 6.85 0.25 -14.43
N ARG A 71 6.21 -0.47 -13.49
CA ARG A 71 4.82 -0.23 -13.07
C ARG A 71 4.74 0.62 -11.81
N GLY A 72 4.95 1.92 -11.94
CA GLY A 72 4.99 2.83 -10.79
C GLY A 72 3.63 3.30 -10.26
N GLU A 73 2.57 3.23 -11.07
CA GLU A 73 1.33 3.98 -10.81
C GLU A 73 0.64 3.65 -9.49
N LEU A 74 0.58 2.36 -9.10
CA LEU A 74 0.00 1.98 -7.79
C LEU A 74 0.79 2.58 -6.64
N TRP A 75 2.12 2.50 -6.72
CA TRP A 75 3.00 2.99 -5.67
C TRP A 75 2.94 4.52 -5.58
N THR A 76 3.03 5.22 -6.72
CA THR A 76 2.94 6.69 -6.76
C THR A 76 1.64 7.17 -6.13
N TYR A 77 0.50 6.58 -6.51
CA TYR A 77 -0.78 6.92 -5.88
C TYR A 77 -0.75 6.64 -4.37
N PHE A 78 -0.20 5.49 -3.97
CA PHE A 78 -0.17 5.10 -2.57
C PHE A 78 0.68 6.05 -1.72
N GLU A 79 1.88 6.40 -2.20
CA GLU A 79 2.83 7.30 -1.56
C GLU A 79 2.21 8.70 -1.39
N GLU A 80 1.73 9.30 -2.49
CA GLU A 80 1.16 10.66 -2.52
C GLU A 80 -0.11 10.85 -1.67
N ASN A 81 -0.89 9.79 -1.48
CA ASN A 81 -2.19 9.90 -0.81
C ASN A 81 -2.19 9.37 0.62
N TRP A 82 -1.21 8.54 1.00
CA TRP A 82 -1.28 7.78 2.25
C TRP A 82 0.02 7.67 3.05
N MET A 83 1.17 8.01 2.47
CA MET A 83 2.46 7.93 3.19
C MET A 83 3.06 9.31 3.50
N ASP A 84 2.61 10.38 2.83
CA ASP A 84 2.97 11.79 3.10
C ASP A 84 2.04 12.46 4.14
#